data_AF-A0ABD5S4M9-F1
#
_entry.id   AF-A0ABD5S4M9-F1
#
_cell.length_a   1.000
_cell.length_b   1.000
_cell.length_c   1.000
_cell.angle_alpha   90.00
_cell.angle_beta   90.00
_cell.angle_gamma   90.00
#
_symmetry.space_group_name_H-M   'P 1'
#
loop_
_entity.id
_entity.type
_entity.pdbx_description
1 polymer ?
#
loop_
_entity_poly.entity_id
_entity_poly.type
_entity_poly.pdbx_seq_one_letter_code
_entity_poly.pdbx_strand_id
1 'polypeptide(L)'
;RGGVLGTAPETDLVALRVFSGEEGASGDTLAALVYAAKVGCDAANLSLGYPLPYVYPDEYPELLEIAEMYDRAVEYAREREMVVVNSAGNDALDMSPENVLSLPTEVPGVFGVSATGPVGFLWDDEPPIEEFALHPRKLREEPSQPAVYTNYGHGVDVSAAGGNYDPEALAEAEDGDDDNPEWYYDLVFSTVFETAEDGAKSADYGWKAGTSMAAPQVTGAVALVRSLR
;
A
#
# COMPACT_ATOMS: atom_id res chain seq x y z
N ARG A 1 18.14 11.74 -17.17
CA ARG A 1 16.95 12.14 -16.39
C ARG A 1 16.42 10.86 -15.78
N GLY A 2 16.58 10.70 -14.47
CA GLY A 2 16.10 9.52 -13.75
C GLY A 2 14.61 9.64 -13.45
N GLY A 3 14.00 8.55 -12.98
CA GLY A 3 12.61 8.44 -12.57
C GLY A 3 12.37 7.02 -12.04
N VAL A 4 11.11 6.69 -11.71
CA VAL A 4 10.72 5.33 -11.30
C VAL A 4 10.07 4.58 -12.46
N LEU A 5 10.16 3.25 -12.43
CA LEU A 5 9.45 2.36 -13.35
C LEU A 5 8.47 1.51 -12.53
N GLY A 6 7.19 1.55 -12.88
CA GLY A 6 6.18 0.70 -12.24
C GLY A 6 6.32 -0.77 -12.64
N THR A 7 5.70 -1.68 -11.87
CA THR A 7 5.75 -3.13 -12.12
C THR A 7 5.24 -3.52 -13.50
N ALA A 8 4.18 -2.87 -13.99
CA ALA A 8 3.58 -3.10 -15.31
C ALA A 8 3.50 -1.79 -16.11
N PRO A 9 4.62 -1.33 -16.70
CA PRO A 9 4.74 0.04 -17.20
C PRO A 9 3.95 0.32 -18.49
N GLU A 10 3.52 -0.71 -19.21
CA GLU A 10 2.74 -0.59 -20.45
C GLU A 10 1.23 -0.78 -20.23
N THR A 11 0.79 -1.00 -18.98
CA THR A 11 -0.63 -1.19 -18.65
C THR A 11 -1.40 0.14 -18.70
N ASP A 12 -2.60 0.12 -19.26
CA ASP A 12 -3.53 1.25 -19.21
C ASP A 12 -4.08 1.48 -17.79
N LEU A 13 -4.12 2.73 -17.35
CA LEU A 13 -4.62 3.11 -16.02
C LEU A 13 -5.99 3.81 -16.10
N VAL A 14 -6.95 3.33 -15.31
CA VAL A 14 -8.25 3.97 -15.09
C VAL A 14 -8.26 4.59 -13.69
N ALA A 15 -8.09 5.92 -13.61
CA ALA A 15 -8.11 6.64 -12.34
C ALA A 15 -9.55 6.95 -11.89
N LEU A 16 -9.99 6.35 -10.79
CA LEU A 16 -11.31 6.56 -10.20
C LEU A 16 -11.14 7.27 -8.85
N ARG A 17 -11.50 8.56 -8.80
CA ARG A 17 -11.34 9.36 -7.60
C ARG A 17 -12.49 9.11 -6.62
N VAL A 18 -12.17 8.56 -5.45
CA VAL A 18 -13.13 8.25 -4.37
C VAL A 18 -12.91 9.06 -3.09
N PHE A 19 -11.92 9.96 -3.11
CA PHE A 19 -11.63 10.93 -2.04
C PHE A 19 -11.85 12.35 -2.57
N SER A 20 -12.46 13.21 -1.75
CA SER A 20 -12.60 14.65 -2.04
C SER A 20 -11.76 15.54 -1.11
N GLY A 21 -10.93 14.92 -0.28
CA GLY A 21 -10.02 15.52 0.68
C GLY A 21 -9.28 14.40 1.41
N GLU A 22 -9.22 14.47 2.74
CA GLU A 22 -8.67 13.40 3.59
C GLU A 22 -9.64 12.21 3.72
N GLU A 23 -10.93 12.45 3.53
CA GLU A 23 -11.97 11.44 3.67
C GLU A 23 -12.54 10.97 2.31
N GLY A 24 -12.92 9.70 2.28
CA GLY A 24 -13.61 9.05 1.18
C GLY A 24 -14.87 8.37 1.68
N ALA A 25 -15.88 8.24 0.81
CA ALA A 25 -17.12 7.56 1.15
C ALA A 25 -17.13 6.12 0.61
N SER A 26 -17.58 5.16 1.41
CA SER A 26 -17.68 3.75 0.98
C SER A 26 -18.49 3.60 -0.31
N GLY A 27 -19.57 4.39 -0.44
CA GLY A 27 -20.41 4.41 -1.64
C GLY A 27 -19.65 4.80 -2.91
N ASP A 28 -18.70 5.72 -2.82
CA ASP A 28 -17.88 6.12 -3.97
C ASP A 28 -16.91 4.99 -4.36
N THR A 29 -16.30 4.32 -3.37
CA THR A 29 -15.44 3.14 -3.62
C THR A 29 -16.22 1.99 -4.25
N LEU A 30 -17.41 1.68 -3.74
CA LEU A 30 -18.28 0.63 -4.29
C LEU A 30 -18.71 0.96 -5.73
N ALA A 31 -19.10 2.21 -5.99
CA ALA A 31 -19.45 2.67 -7.34
C ALA A 31 -18.25 2.59 -8.29
N ALA A 32 -17.05 2.95 -7.83
CA ALA A 32 -15.82 2.84 -8.59
C ALA A 32 -15.47 1.39 -8.93
N LEU A 33 -15.57 0.46 -7.98
CA LEU A 33 -15.35 -0.97 -8.23
C LEU A 33 -16.30 -1.53 -9.29
N VAL A 34 -17.59 -1.25 -9.16
CA VAL A 34 -18.60 -1.69 -10.14
C VAL A 34 -18.33 -1.07 -11.52
N TYR A 35 -17.94 0.21 -11.57
CA TYR A 35 -17.57 0.87 -12.81
C TYR A 35 -16.33 0.26 -13.46
N ALA A 36 -15.25 0.03 -12.70
CA ALA A 36 -14.01 -0.60 -13.17
C ALA A 36 -14.29 -1.98 -13.79
N ALA A 37 -15.06 -2.81 -13.09
CA ALA A 37 -15.49 -4.11 -13.62
C ALA A 37 -16.29 -3.96 -14.92
N LYS A 38 -17.21 -2.99 -14.97
CA LYS A 38 -18.07 -2.74 -16.14
C LYS A 38 -17.28 -2.30 -17.38
N VAL A 39 -16.20 -1.54 -17.20
CA VAL A 39 -15.33 -1.10 -18.32
C VAL A 39 -14.25 -2.12 -18.68
N GLY A 40 -14.23 -3.27 -18.00
CA GLY A 40 -13.35 -4.39 -18.35
C GLY A 40 -11.93 -4.26 -17.80
N CYS A 41 -11.74 -3.59 -16.66
CA CYS A 41 -10.43 -3.60 -15.99
C CYS A 41 -10.06 -5.03 -15.56
N ASP A 42 -8.81 -5.44 -15.78
CA ASP A 42 -8.29 -6.73 -15.35
C ASP A 42 -8.10 -6.82 -13.82
N ALA A 43 -7.78 -5.68 -13.20
CA ALA A 43 -7.59 -5.56 -11.78
C ALA A 43 -8.00 -4.18 -11.25
N ALA A 44 -8.43 -4.13 -10.00
CA ALA A 44 -8.64 -2.91 -9.23
C ALA A 44 -7.70 -2.89 -8.04
N ASN A 45 -6.98 -1.78 -7.85
CA ASN A 45 -6.14 -1.55 -6.67
C ASN A 45 -6.87 -0.62 -5.68
N LEU A 46 -7.08 -1.10 -4.47
CA LEU A 46 -7.64 -0.33 -3.35
C LEU A 46 -6.52 -0.12 -2.33
N SER A 47 -5.84 1.02 -2.37
CA SER A 47 -4.86 1.41 -1.35
C SER A 47 -5.51 2.27 -0.26
N LEU A 48 -6.62 1.77 0.28
CA LEU A 48 -7.52 2.44 1.22
C LEU A 48 -8.19 1.40 2.13
N GLY A 49 -8.74 1.84 3.25
CA GLY A 49 -9.46 0.98 4.19
C GLY A 49 -9.92 1.77 5.42
N TYR A 50 -10.36 1.04 6.45
CA TYR A 50 -10.78 1.60 7.72
C TYR A 50 -9.65 1.41 8.75
N PRO A 51 -9.10 2.50 9.32
CA PRO A 51 -8.05 2.41 10.33
C PRO A 51 -8.64 2.09 11.71
N LEU A 52 -7.78 1.78 12.69
CA LEU A 52 -8.21 1.73 14.08
C LEU A 52 -8.86 3.07 14.52
N PRO A 53 -9.92 3.04 15.35
CA PRO A 53 -10.60 1.88 15.92
C PRO A 53 -11.75 1.31 15.05
N TYR A 54 -11.92 1.77 13.81
CA TYR A 54 -13.05 1.43 12.91
C TYR A 54 -12.97 0.03 12.29
N VAL A 55 -12.58 -0.96 13.11
CA VAL A 55 -12.39 -2.37 12.72
C VAL A 55 -13.12 -3.33 13.68
N TYR A 56 -13.84 -2.81 14.67
CA TYR A 56 -14.55 -3.61 15.68
C TYR A 56 -16.06 -3.53 15.46
N PRO A 57 -16.71 -4.57 14.88
CA PRO A 57 -18.15 -4.56 14.62
C PRO A 57 -19.03 -4.40 15.87
N ASP A 58 -18.53 -4.78 17.04
CA ASP A 58 -19.24 -4.58 18.31
C ASP A 58 -19.36 -3.08 18.68
N GLU A 59 -18.40 -2.26 18.25
CA GLU A 59 -18.40 -0.80 18.45
C GLU A 59 -18.96 -0.04 17.25
N TYR A 60 -18.78 -0.59 16.04
CA TYR A 60 -19.23 -0.02 14.77
C TYR A 60 -20.07 -1.04 13.97
N PRO A 61 -21.34 -1.26 14.35
CA PRO A 61 -22.20 -2.27 13.72
C PRO A 61 -22.41 -2.06 12.20
N GLU A 62 -22.28 -0.82 11.72
CA GLU A 62 -22.36 -0.48 10.30
C GLU A 62 -21.30 -1.17 9.44
N LEU A 63 -20.19 -1.62 10.04
CA LEU A 63 -19.15 -2.37 9.32
C LEU A 63 -19.70 -3.65 8.69
N LEU A 64 -20.67 -4.32 9.33
CA LEU A 64 -21.28 -5.54 8.78
C LEU A 64 -22.08 -5.25 7.51
N GLU A 65 -22.84 -4.15 7.49
CA GLU A 65 -23.59 -3.72 6.31
C GLU A 65 -22.65 -3.29 5.18
N ILE A 66 -21.57 -2.57 5.51
CA ILE A 66 -20.54 -2.16 4.56
C ILE A 66 -19.82 -3.38 3.97
N ALA A 67 -19.50 -4.38 4.80
CA ALA A 67 -18.87 -5.63 4.36
C ALA A 67 -19.75 -6.38 3.35
N GLU A 68 -21.06 -6.48 3.61
CA GLU A 68 -22.02 -7.08 2.67
C GLU A 68 -22.08 -6.30 1.35
N MET A 69 -22.01 -4.97 1.39
CA MET A 69 -21.98 -4.17 0.16
C MET A 69 -20.69 -4.40 -0.65
N TYR A 70 -19.54 -4.50 0.02
CA TYR A 70 -18.28 -4.85 -0.64
C TYR A 70 -18.31 -6.26 -1.21
N ASP A 71 -18.82 -7.26 -0.47
CA ASP A 71 -18.91 -8.65 -0.93
C ASP A 71 -19.67 -8.72 -2.26
N ARG A 72 -20.82 -8.04 -2.35
CA ARG A 72 -21.61 -7.96 -3.60
C ARG A 72 -20.87 -7.26 -4.74
N ALA A 73 -20.11 -6.19 -4.45
CA ALA A 73 -19.34 -5.48 -5.46
C ALA A 73 -18.14 -6.31 -5.97
N VAL A 74 -17.50 -7.06 -5.06
CA VAL A 74 -16.37 -7.96 -5.35
C VAL A 74 -16.86 -9.18 -6.13
N GLU A 75 -18.02 -9.74 -5.78
CA GLU A 75 -18.67 -10.80 -6.57
C GLU A 75 -18.94 -10.32 -8.01
N TYR A 76 -19.53 -9.14 -8.18
CA TYR A 76 -19.77 -8.54 -9.49
C TYR A 76 -18.49 -8.32 -10.31
N ALA A 77 -17.40 -7.92 -9.66
CA ALA A 77 -16.08 -7.78 -10.26
C ALA A 77 -15.51 -9.14 -10.72
N ARG A 78 -15.62 -10.16 -9.87
CA ARG A 78 -15.12 -11.51 -10.14
C ARG A 78 -15.88 -12.18 -11.29
N GLU A 79 -17.19 -11.99 -11.40
CA GLU A 79 -17.99 -12.44 -12.56
C GLU A 79 -17.49 -11.88 -13.89
N ARG A 80 -16.80 -10.72 -13.86
CA ARG A 80 -16.19 -10.05 -15.00
C ARG A 80 -14.69 -10.31 -15.10
N GLU A 81 -14.22 -11.32 -14.39
CA GLU A 81 -12.83 -11.74 -14.33
C GLU A 81 -11.86 -10.68 -13.80
N MET A 82 -12.34 -9.62 -13.14
CA MET A 82 -11.52 -8.60 -12.49
C MET A 82 -11.03 -9.07 -11.12
N VAL A 83 -9.75 -8.87 -10.82
CA VAL A 83 -9.17 -9.13 -9.49
C VAL A 83 -9.22 -7.86 -8.65
N VAL A 84 -9.77 -7.92 -7.44
CA VAL A 84 -9.75 -6.80 -6.49
C VAL A 84 -8.59 -6.99 -5.53
N VAL A 85 -7.62 -6.08 -5.53
CA VAL A 85 -6.43 -6.10 -4.68
C VAL A 85 -6.55 -4.99 -3.64
N ASN A 86 -6.30 -5.27 -2.37
CA ASN A 86 -6.38 -4.28 -1.29
C ASN A 86 -5.12 -4.28 -0.42
N SER A 87 -4.74 -3.09 0.06
CA SER A 87 -3.71 -2.91 1.08
C SER A 87 -4.24 -3.33 2.46
N ALA A 88 -3.52 -4.18 3.18
CA ALA A 88 -3.98 -4.75 4.44
C ALA A 88 -4.18 -3.74 5.60
N GLY A 89 -3.56 -2.56 5.53
CA GLY A 89 -3.62 -1.51 6.56
C GLY A 89 -2.30 -1.35 7.33
N ASN A 90 -2.17 -0.24 8.07
CA ASN A 90 -0.91 0.25 8.62
C ASN A 90 -0.95 0.44 10.16
N ASP A 91 -1.78 -0.33 10.86
CA ASP A 91 -2.03 -0.19 12.30
C ASP A 91 -1.30 -1.27 13.14
N ALA A 92 -0.48 -2.11 12.51
CA ALA A 92 0.05 -3.34 13.09
C ALA A 92 -1.05 -4.24 13.71
N LEU A 93 -2.24 -4.19 13.12
CA LEU A 93 -3.43 -4.90 13.60
C LEU A 93 -3.34 -6.39 13.30
N ASP A 94 -3.59 -7.21 14.32
CA ASP A 94 -3.88 -8.63 14.19
C ASP A 94 -5.34 -8.85 13.77
N MET A 95 -5.55 -9.32 12.54
CA MET A 95 -6.86 -9.69 11.98
C MET A 95 -7.23 -11.16 12.27
N SER A 96 -6.51 -11.85 13.16
CA SER A 96 -6.86 -13.22 13.57
C SER A 96 -8.07 -13.32 14.51
N PRO A 97 -8.37 -12.34 15.39
CA PRO A 97 -9.54 -12.40 16.26
C PRO A 97 -10.87 -12.23 15.49
N GLU A 98 -11.87 -13.05 15.84
CA GLU A 98 -13.22 -13.05 15.22
C GLU A 98 -13.99 -11.73 15.37
N ASN A 99 -13.63 -10.88 16.33
CA ASN A 99 -14.26 -9.58 16.58
C ASN A 99 -13.53 -8.42 15.88
N VAL A 100 -12.56 -8.72 15.01
CA VAL A 100 -11.88 -7.76 14.14
C VAL A 100 -12.42 -7.94 12.72
N LEU A 101 -12.65 -6.82 12.03
CA LEU A 101 -13.08 -6.76 10.64
C LEU A 101 -12.42 -5.57 9.94
N SER A 102 -11.28 -5.81 9.31
CA SER A 102 -10.56 -4.86 8.46
C SER A 102 -11.16 -4.85 7.06
N LEU A 103 -11.84 -3.76 6.71
CA LEU A 103 -12.47 -3.61 5.40
C LEU A 103 -11.63 -2.74 4.45
N PRO A 104 -11.65 -3.04 3.13
CA PRO A 104 -12.27 -4.21 2.51
C PRO A 104 -11.40 -5.47 2.52
N THR A 105 -10.24 -5.47 3.19
CA THR A 105 -9.25 -6.58 3.20
C THR A 105 -9.88 -7.94 3.48
N GLU A 106 -10.74 -8.05 4.50
CA GLU A 106 -11.33 -9.30 4.96
C GLU A 106 -12.63 -9.69 4.22
N VAL A 107 -13.00 -8.95 3.17
CA VAL A 107 -14.17 -9.28 2.34
C VAL A 107 -13.83 -10.48 1.43
N PRO A 108 -14.69 -11.52 1.34
CA PRO A 108 -14.45 -12.67 0.49
C PRO A 108 -14.12 -12.31 -0.97
N GLY A 109 -12.97 -12.77 -1.45
CA GLY A 109 -12.52 -12.55 -2.83
C GLY A 109 -11.80 -11.23 -3.07
N VAL A 110 -11.60 -10.40 -2.04
CA VAL A 110 -10.55 -9.38 -2.04
C VAL A 110 -9.20 -10.06 -1.81
N PHE A 111 -8.19 -9.63 -2.55
CA PHE A 111 -6.83 -10.12 -2.46
C PHE A 111 -6.00 -9.18 -1.59
N GLY A 112 -5.76 -9.54 -0.34
CA GLY A 112 -5.14 -8.70 0.67
C GLY A 112 -3.60 -8.72 0.63
N VAL A 113 -2.99 -7.54 0.70
CA VAL A 113 -1.54 -7.35 0.54
C VAL A 113 -0.94 -6.65 1.76
N SER A 114 -0.05 -7.36 2.46
CA SER A 114 0.78 -6.79 3.53
C SER A 114 2.08 -6.20 2.99
N ALA A 115 2.78 -5.41 3.83
CA ALA A 115 4.01 -4.74 3.47
C ALA A 115 5.24 -5.44 4.06
N THR A 116 6.30 -5.55 3.27
CA THR A 116 7.66 -5.83 3.72
C THR A 116 8.61 -4.68 3.37
N GLY A 117 9.76 -4.61 4.03
CA GLY A 117 10.83 -3.70 3.64
C GLY A 117 12.09 -3.85 4.48
N PRO A 118 13.23 -3.37 3.99
CA PRO A 118 14.49 -3.44 4.72
C PRO A 118 14.56 -2.41 5.84
N VAL A 119 15.47 -2.61 6.79
CA VAL A 119 15.92 -1.56 7.71
C VAL A 119 17.44 -1.45 7.61
N GLY A 120 17.97 -0.24 7.48
CA GLY A 120 19.40 0.02 7.42
C GLY A 120 19.98 0.14 6.01
N PHE A 121 19.15 0.32 4.98
CA PHE A 121 19.63 0.48 3.62
C PHE A 121 20.33 1.83 3.44
N LEU A 122 21.65 1.79 3.25
CA LEU A 122 22.53 2.96 3.07
C LEU A 122 22.64 3.91 4.29
N TRP A 123 22.36 3.43 5.50
CA TRP A 123 22.45 4.26 6.71
C TRP A 123 23.88 4.58 7.14
N ASP A 124 24.80 3.66 6.86
CA ASP A 124 26.23 3.78 7.21
C ASP A 124 27.07 4.28 6.01
N ASP A 125 26.46 5.05 5.10
CA ASP A 125 27.10 5.51 3.87
C ASP A 125 28.10 6.65 4.09
N GLU A 126 29.30 6.30 4.62
CA GLU A 126 30.53 6.97 4.14
C GLU A 126 30.62 6.80 2.61
N PRO A 127 31.06 7.85 1.87
CA PRO A 127 31.07 7.84 0.42
C PRO A 127 31.88 6.65 -0.12
N PRO A 128 31.38 5.92 -1.13
CA PRO A 128 32.00 4.67 -1.54
C PRO A 128 33.42 4.92 -2.06
N ILE A 129 34.38 4.18 -1.52
CA ILE A 129 35.68 3.95 -2.17
C ILE A 129 35.42 3.17 -3.47
N GLU A 130 35.24 3.92 -4.56
CA GLU A 130 35.24 3.68 -6.01
C GLU A 130 35.07 2.28 -6.65
N GLU A 131 35.04 1.15 -5.96
CA GLU A 131 35.18 -0.15 -6.65
C GLU A 131 34.22 -1.28 -6.24
N PHE A 132 33.48 -1.20 -5.13
CA PHE A 132 32.55 -2.27 -4.76
C PHE A 132 31.37 -1.78 -3.91
N ALA A 133 30.20 -1.53 -4.51
CA ALA A 133 28.96 -1.23 -3.76
C ALA A 133 27.73 -2.03 -4.24
N LEU A 134 27.94 -3.24 -4.79
CA LEU A 134 26.87 -4.23 -5.01
C LEU A 134 26.90 -5.37 -3.97
N HIS A 135 27.76 -5.27 -2.93
CA HIS A 135 27.58 -6.06 -1.72
C HIS A 135 26.62 -5.28 -0.81
N PRO A 136 25.49 -5.86 -0.38
CA PRO A 136 24.64 -5.19 0.58
C PRO A 136 25.46 -4.94 1.84
N ARG A 137 25.59 -3.64 2.20
CA ARG A 137 25.98 -3.25 3.56
C ARG A 137 25.02 -3.94 4.53
N LYS A 138 25.49 -4.21 5.75
CA LYS A 138 24.78 -5.06 6.71
C LYS A 138 23.42 -4.42 7.07
N LEU A 139 22.36 -4.87 6.43
CA LEU A 139 20.99 -4.52 6.80
C LEU A 139 20.73 -4.95 8.25
N ARG A 140 19.97 -4.15 8.98
CA ARG A 140 19.42 -4.54 10.29
C ARG A 140 18.26 -5.50 10.09
N GLU A 141 17.44 -5.25 9.08
CA GLU A 141 16.36 -6.12 8.63
C GLU A 141 16.40 -6.36 7.12
N GLU A 142 16.21 -7.61 6.72
CA GLU A 142 16.17 -8.00 5.31
C GLU A 142 14.91 -7.45 4.60
N PRO A 143 14.94 -7.23 3.27
CA PRO A 143 13.79 -6.67 2.53
C PRO A 143 12.49 -7.49 2.61
N SER A 144 12.58 -8.76 3.00
CA SER A 144 11.43 -9.65 3.19
C SER A 144 10.83 -9.60 4.60
N GLN A 145 11.40 -8.83 5.52
CA GLN A 145 10.83 -8.69 6.86
C GLN A 145 9.51 -7.92 6.82
N PRO A 146 8.49 -8.33 7.59
CA PRO A 146 7.26 -7.57 7.72
C PRO A 146 7.55 -6.15 8.17
N ALA A 147 6.94 -5.16 7.51
CA ALA A 147 7.09 -3.79 7.93
C ALA A 147 6.44 -3.57 9.30
N VAL A 148 7.04 -2.74 10.17
CA VAL A 148 6.60 -2.59 11.57
C VAL A 148 5.15 -2.15 11.74
N TYR A 149 4.59 -1.51 10.71
CA TYR A 149 3.21 -1.00 10.69
C TYR A 149 2.22 -1.97 10.03
N THR A 150 2.65 -3.04 9.35
CA THR A 150 1.73 -3.81 8.50
C THR A 150 0.71 -4.59 9.33
N ASN A 151 -0.57 -4.50 8.96
CA ASN A 151 -1.58 -5.43 9.49
C ASN A 151 -1.25 -6.85 9.01
N TYR A 152 -1.66 -7.85 9.81
CA TYR A 152 -1.38 -9.28 9.59
C TYR A 152 -2.57 -10.14 10.02
N GLY A 153 -2.53 -11.44 9.73
CA GLY A 153 -3.61 -12.38 10.07
C GLY A 153 -4.39 -12.87 8.86
N HIS A 154 -5.66 -13.24 9.04
CA HIS A 154 -6.46 -13.97 8.06
C HIS A 154 -6.73 -13.22 6.75
N GLY A 155 -6.78 -11.89 6.78
CA GLY A 155 -7.00 -11.06 5.59
C GLY A 155 -5.82 -10.94 4.63
N VAL A 156 -4.64 -11.49 4.94
CA VAL A 156 -3.43 -11.35 4.10
C VAL A 156 -3.23 -12.58 3.22
N ASP A 157 -3.22 -12.39 1.90
CA ASP A 157 -2.91 -13.44 0.92
C ASP A 157 -1.42 -13.46 0.56
N VAL A 158 -0.80 -12.29 0.43
CA VAL A 158 0.62 -12.14 0.05
C VAL A 158 1.20 -10.87 0.66
N SER A 159 2.52 -10.79 0.67
CA SER A 159 3.25 -9.57 0.99
C SER A 159 4.01 -9.03 -0.22
N ALA A 160 4.21 -7.71 -0.27
CA ALA A 160 5.05 -7.04 -1.27
C ALA A 160 5.83 -5.88 -0.64
N ALA A 161 6.80 -5.34 -1.36
CA ALA A 161 7.65 -4.27 -0.86
C ALA A 161 6.83 -2.98 -0.61
N GLY A 162 6.49 -2.70 0.64
CA GLY A 162 5.81 -1.46 1.03
C GLY A 162 6.75 -0.43 1.66
N GLY A 163 8.03 -0.79 1.84
CA GLY A 163 9.00 -0.03 2.62
C GLY A 163 8.86 -0.33 4.11
N ASN A 164 9.88 -0.01 4.88
CA ASN A 164 9.88 -0.17 6.33
C ASN A 164 10.58 1.04 6.97
N TYR A 165 10.60 1.11 8.29
CA TYR A 165 11.38 2.09 9.03
C TYR A 165 11.71 1.56 10.42
N ASP A 166 12.78 2.07 11.01
CA ASP A 166 13.09 1.88 12.43
C ASP A 166 12.40 2.99 13.24
N PRO A 167 11.49 2.67 14.17
CA PRO A 167 10.83 3.67 15.00
C PRO A 167 11.80 4.51 15.85
N GLU A 168 12.95 3.96 16.25
CA GLU A 168 13.96 4.69 17.02
C GLU A 168 14.65 5.73 16.14
N ALA A 169 15.05 5.36 14.92
CA ALA A 169 15.65 6.30 13.96
C ALA A 169 14.66 7.40 13.54
N LEU A 170 13.37 7.06 13.41
CA LEU A 170 12.33 8.06 13.13
C LEU A 170 12.18 9.06 14.27
N ALA A 171 12.21 8.61 15.52
CA ALA A 171 12.14 9.49 16.69
C ALA A 171 13.36 10.42 16.79
N GLU A 172 14.56 9.90 16.52
CA GLU A 172 15.80 10.70 16.46
C GLU A 172 15.73 11.78 15.36
N ALA A 173 15.12 11.46 14.22
CA ALA A 173 14.88 12.41 13.13
C ALA A 173 14.01 13.60 13.54
N GLU A 174 12.94 13.33 14.29
CA GLU A 174 11.97 14.35 14.72
C GLU A 174 12.55 15.29 15.78
N ASP A 175 13.51 14.83 16.58
CA ASP A 175 14.20 15.62 17.60
C ASP A 175 15.29 16.55 17.02
N GLY A 176 15.53 16.49 15.70
CA GLY A 176 16.42 17.41 14.97
C GLY A 176 17.90 17.07 15.11
N ASP A 177 18.24 15.81 15.33
CA ASP A 177 19.62 15.34 15.32
C ASP A 177 20.18 15.31 13.88
N ASP A 178 21.22 16.11 13.62
CA ASP A 178 21.87 16.24 12.30
C ASP A 178 22.72 14.99 11.95
N ASP A 179 22.97 14.09 12.92
CA ASP A 179 23.68 12.81 12.71
C ASP A 179 22.73 11.66 12.30
N ASN A 180 21.48 11.97 11.96
CA ASN A 180 20.45 10.98 11.64
C ASN A 180 20.82 10.13 10.39
N PRO A 181 20.75 8.79 10.46
CA PRO A 181 20.90 7.95 9.27
C PRO A 181 19.91 8.34 8.18
N GLU A 182 20.25 8.09 6.91
CA GLU A 182 19.37 8.31 5.75
C GLU A 182 18.21 7.28 5.73
N TRP A 183 17.42 7.24 6.81
CA TRP A 183 16.37 6.28 7.10
C TRP A 183 15.30 6.20 6.02
N TYR A 184 15.10 7.31 5.32
CA TYR A 184 14.13 7.41 4.24
C TYR A 184 14.46 6.49 3.05
N TYR A 185 15.69 5.97 2.94
CA TYR A 185 16.05 4.97 1.94
C TYR A 185 15.44 3.58 2.17
N ASP A 186 14.94 3.30 3.37
CA ASP A 186 14.17 2.07 3.65
C ASP A 186 12.72 2.14 3.17
N LEU A 187 12.26 3.35 2.80
CA LEU A 187 10.95 3.58 2.21
C LEU A 187 10.95 3.21 0.72
N VAL A 188 9.78 3.35 0.08
CA VAL A 188 9.61 3.19 -1.38
C VAL A 188 9.69 4.55 -2.06
N PHE A 189 10.61 4.69 -3.01
CA PHE A 189 10.66 5.87 -3.89
C PHE A 189 9.55 5.80 -4.94
N SER A 190 8.71 6.83 -5.00
CA SER A 190 7.51 6.84 -5.86
C SER A 190 7.23 8.22 -6.43
N THR A 191 6.30 8.30 -7.39
CA THR A 191 5.76 9.56 -7.89
C THR A 191 4.85 10.19 -6.85
N VAL A 192 5.03 11.48 -6.58
CA VAL A 192 4.22 12.26 -5.64
C VAL A 192 3.80 13.58 -6.28
N PHE A 193 2.94 14.33 -5.58
CA PHE A 193 2.69 15.73 -5.91
C PHE A 193 3.24 16.61 -4.80
N GLU A 194 4.05 17.59 -5.17
CA GLU A 194 4.34 18.73 -4.30
C GLU A 194 3.18 19.74 -4.39
N THR A 195 2.83 20.36 -3.27
CA THR A 195 1.81 21.41 -3.23
C THR A 195 2.48 22.70 -2.78
N ALA A 196 2.51 23.69 -3.65
CA ALA A 196 3.04 25.02 -3.36
C ALA A 196 2.12 25.78 -2.38
N GLU A 197 2.62 26.87 -1.79
CA GLU A 197 1.87 27.70 -0.84
C GLU A 197 0.55 28.25 -1.40
N ASP A 198 0.46 28.45 -2.72
CA ASP A 198 -0.74 28.91 -3.43
C ASP A 198 -1.72 27.78 -3.77
N GLY A 199 -1.41 26.54 -3.38
CA GLY A 199 -2.20 25.33 -3.65
C GLY A 199 -1.94 24.70 -5.02
N ALA A 200 -1.02 25.25 -5.83
CA ALA A 200 -0.64 24.63 -7.10
C ALA A 200 0.06 23.29 -6.86
N LYS A 201 -0.32 22.25 -7.62
CA LYS A 201 0.29 20.93 -7.55
C LYS A 201 1.25 20.70 -8.71
N SER A 202 2.47 20.25 -8.42
CA SER A 202 3.46 19.83 -9.41
C SER A 202 3.88 18.38 -9.18
N ALA A 203 4.08 17.63 -10.26
CA ALA A 203 4.54 16.25 -10.19
C ALA A 203 6.01 16.22 -9.75
N ASP A 204 6.33 15.32 -8.83
CA ASP A 204 7.68 15.11 -8.33
C ASP A 204 7.88 13.64 -7.89
N TYR A 205 9.00 13.34 -7.24
CA TYR A 205 9.28 12.05 -6.64
C TYR A 205 9.58 12.19 -5.15
N GLY A 206 9.18 11.19 -4.36
CA GLY A 206 9.41 11.20 -2.94
C GLY A 206 9.36 9.80 -2.34
N TRP A 207 9.89 9.68 -1.13
CA TRP A 207 9.93 8.46 -0.36
C TRP A 207 8.63 8.29 0.44
N LYS A 208 8.02 7.11 0.36
CA LYS A 208 6.76 6.75 1.04
C LYS A 208 6.83 5.31 1.54
N ALA A 209 6.16 5.03 2.65
CA ALA A 209 5.90 3.66 3.08
C ALA A 209 4.42 3.43 3.36
N GLY A 210 4.03 2.16 3.28
CA GLY A 210 2.70 1.70 3.60
C GLY A 210 2.34 0.43 2.84
N THR A 211 1.34 -0.29 3.35
CA THR A 211 0.65 -1.32 2.57
C THR A 211 0.02 -0.73 1.29
N SER A 212 -0.26 0.58 1.28
CA SER A 212 -0.64 1.37 0.10
C SER A 212 0.45 1.43 -1.00
N MET A 213 1.71 1.19 -0.68
CA MET A 213 2.81 1.07 -1.65
C MET A 213 3.03 -0.39 -2.09
N ALA A 214 2.69 -1.36 -1.24
CA ALA A 214 2.79 -2.79 -1.53
C ALA A 214 1.68 -3.28 -2.49
N ALA A 215 0.42 -2.95 -2.19
CA ALA A 215 -0.75 -3.36 -2.99
C ALA A 215 -0.62 -3.08 -4.51
N PRO A 216 -0.24 -1.87 -4.97
CA PRO A 216 -0.15 -1.59 -6.40
C PRO A 216 0.95 -2.40 -7.11
N GLN A 217 1.96 -2.89 -6.40
CA GLN A 217 2.95 -3.80 -7.00
C GLN A 217 2.33 -5.15 -7.35
N VAL A 218 1.48 -5.67 -6.45
CA VAL A 218 0.71 -6.91 -6.70
C VAL A 218 -0.32 -6.69 -7.79
N THR A 219 -1.03 -5.56 -7.81
CA THR A 219 -1.93 -5.22 -8.93
C THR A 219 -1.19 -5.17 -10.27
N GLY A 220 0.00 -4.58 -10.30
CA GLY A 220 0.86 -4.61 -11.49
C GLY A 220 1.24 -6.04 -11.90
N ALA A 221 1.59 -6.90 -10.96
CA ALA A 221 1.85 -8.31 -11.24
C ALA A 221 0.62 -9.04 -11.81
N VAL A 222 -0.59 -8.75 -11.31
CA VAL A 222 -1.84 -9.26 -11.89
C VAL A 222 -1.99 -8.82 -13.35
N ALA A 223 -1.73 -7.55 -13.65
CA ALA A 223 -1.80 -7.03 -15.01
C ALA A 223 -0.80 -7.74 -15.95
N LEU A 224 0.44 -8.00 -15.50
CA LEU A 224 1.43 -8.76 -16.27
C LEU A 224 0.99 -10.20 -16.53
N VAL A 225 0.37 -10.87 -15.56
CA VAL A 225 -0.17 -12.22 -15.76
C VAL A 225 -1.31 -12.21 -16.77
N ARG A 226 -2.14 -11.17 -16.76
CA ARG A 226 -3.29 -11.00 -17.66
C ARG A 226 -2.86 -10.69 -19.09
N SER A 227 -1.75 -9.97 -19.29
CA SER A 227 -1.21 -9.66 -20.62
C SER A 227 -0.67 -10.89 -21.37
N LEU A 228 -0.55 -12.05 -20.72
CA LEU A 228 -0.14 -13.31 -21.36
C LEU A 228 -1.29 -14.07 -22.04
N ARG A 229 -2.53 -13.58 -21.91
CA ARG A 229 -3.74 -14.23 -22.43
C ARG A 229 -4.08 -13.82 -23.86
#